data_AF-A0A8B3LSZ0-F1
#
_entry.id   AF-A0A8B3LSZ0-F1
#
_cell.length_a   1.000
_cell.length_b   1.000
_cell.length_c   1.000
_cell.angle_alpha   90.00
_cell.angle_beta   90.00
_cell.angle_gamma   90.00
#
_symmetry.space_group_name_H-M   'P 1'
#
loop_
_entity.id
_entity.type
_entity.pdbx_description
1 polymer ?
#
loop_
_entity_poly.entity_id
_entity_poly.type
_entity_poly.pdbx_seq_one_letter_code
_entity_poly.pdbx_strand_id
1 'polypeptide(L)'
;GYDASEQDYFRARAADIRDIRDQVLRALSEVGNVEPPAGAILYGEDIAPTRFLETDWSCGGGIALKAGSTASHVAMLARSRGVPMVVGLGDSPAHLAALALLDAEHGGIVLSPSKAQIAAFRQSSSSFRARRDRAGTFLARPAVTKAGTAVRMQVNIADPSEVDGIDIATCDGVGLMRTEFLFGKTLPDEGTQYRAYRKVLEWAGEKPVTIRTVDAGGDKPVPGFTVEESNPFLGLRGIRLSLARPEVFRVQIRALLRAAVHGNLKVMFPMIAIVEEYRQAAAMFAEEQTALAARGIANKMPPLGIMVEVPSVAIVPEAFTEAAFFSIGSNDLTQYVMAAARDDAAVAHLNSVRHPAVLRLIAAVTAFGQREKIPVSLCGDAGGDPASIPSLLKAGLRDLSVAPAQLAMAKAAIADVSV
;
A
#
# COMPACT_ATOMS: atom_id res chain seq x y z
N GLY A 1 -33.22 -3.10 5.25
CA GLY A 1 -32.61 -2.87 3.91
C GLY A 1 -31.18 -3.37 3.92
N TYR A 2 -30.43 -3.24 2.81
CA TYR A 2 -29.03 -3.69 2.72
C TYR A 2 -28.14 -3.20 3.88
N ASP A 3 -28.39 -1.99 4.41
CA ASP A 3 -27.69 -1.43 5.59
C ASP A 3 -27.96 -2.15 6.92
N ALA A 4 -29.13 -2.76 7.07
CA ALA A 4 -29.52 -3.51 8.26
C ALA A 4 -29.20 -5.00 8.13
N SER A 5 -28.48 -5.39 7.07
CA SER A 5 -28.06 -6.76 6.88
C SER A 5 -26.99 -7.13 7.89
N GLU A 6 -27.09 -8.32 8.48
CA GLU A 6 -26.05 -8.87 9.35
C GLU A 6 -24.78 -9.26 8.57
N GLN A 7 -24.90 -9.44 7.25
CA GLN A 7 -23.79 -9.78 6.35
C GLN A 7 -23.06 -8.53 5.84
N ASP A 8 -21.74 -8.51 6.03
CA ASP A 8 -20.84 -7.42 5.62
C ASP A 8 -20.85 -7.18 4.11
N TYR A 9 -21.01 -8.24 3.30
CA TYR A 9 -21.14 -8.13 1.85
C TYR A 9 -22.32 -7.24 1.44
N PHE A 10 -23.45 -7.38 2.12
CA PHE A 10 -24.64 -6.59 1.84
C PHE A 10 -24.52 -5.15 2.34
N ARG A 11 -23.80 -4.91 3.44
CA ARG A 11 -23.44 -3.56 3.90
C ARG A 11 -22.48 -2.86 2.94
N ALA A 12 -21.44 -3.56 2.46
CA ALA A 12 -20.52 -3.03 1.46
C ALA A 12 -21.24 -2.72 0.13
N ARG A 13 -22.14 -3.62 -0.32
CA ARG A 13 -23.02 -3.35 -1.47
C ARG A 13 -23.96 -2.18 -1.27
N ALA A 14 -24.37 -1.87 -0.04
CA ALA A 14 -25.20 -0.71 0.23
C ALA A 14 -24.47 0.59 -0.15
N ALA A 15 -23.15 0.68 0.08
CA ALA A 15 -22.33 1.80 -0.32
C ALA A 15 -22.23 1.92 -1.86
N ASP A 16 -21.99 0.81 -2.57
CA ASP A 16 -21.96 0.79 -4.03
C ASP A 16 -23.32 1.16 -4.65
N ILE A 17 -24.42 0.64 -4.09
CA ILE A 17 -25.78 0.94 -4.55
C ILE A 17 -26.14 2.40 -4.26
N ARG A 18 -25.72 2.95 -3.11
CA ARG A 18 -25.84 4.39 -2.82
C ARG A 18 -25.07 5.21 -3.85
N ASP A 19 -23.83 4.84 -4.18
CA ASP A 19 -23.03 5.56 -5.18
C ASP A 19 -23.69 5.52 -6.57
N ILE A 20 -24.14 4.35 -7.03
CA ILE A 20 -24.86 4.22 -8.32
C ILE A 20 -26.16 5.04 -8.29
N ARG A 21 -26.94 4.95 -7.20
CA ARG A 21 -28.16 5.74 -7.02
C ARG A 21 -27.83 7.23 -7.14
N ASP A 22 -26.79 7.70 -6.45
CA ASP A 22 -26.41 9.11 -6.40
C ASP A 22 -25.85 9.56 -7.76
N GLN A 23 -25.13 8.71 -8.49
CA GLN A 23 -24.72 8.97 -9.88
C GLN A 23 -25.92 9.11 -10.82
N VAL A 24 -26.88 8.18 -10.76
CA VAL A 24 -28.10 8.22 -11.57
C VAL A 24 -28.93 9.45 -11.22
N LEU A 25 -29.13 9.75 -9.93
CA LEU A 25 -29.85 10.94 -9.49
C LEU A 25 -29.15 12.22 -9.97
N ARG A 26 -27.82 12.30 -9.88
CA ARG A 26 -27.03 13.44 -10.42
C ARG A 26 -27.17 13.57 -11.94
N ALA A 27 -27.17 12.47 -12.68
CA ALA A 27 -27.34 12.49 -14.13
C ALA A 27 -28.76 12.89 -14.55
N LEU A 28 -29.77 12.54 -13.75
CA LEU A 28 -31.19 12.85 -14.00
C LEU A 28 -31.64 14.21 -13.46
N SER A 29 -30.93 14.76 -12.48
CA SER A 29 -31.17 16.12 -11.99
C SER A 29 -30.34 17.10 -12.81
N GLU A 30 -30.94 18.17 -13.31
CA GLU A 30 -30.23 19.28 -13.99
C GLU A 30 -29.29 20.05 -13.04
N VAL A 31 -29.16 19.59 -11.79
CA VAL A 31 -28.13 20.02 -10.84
C VAL A 31 -26.81 19.45 -11.36
N GLY A 32 -26.17 20.19 -12.27
CA GLY A 32 -24.89 19.82 -12.85
C GLY A 32 -23.86 19.44 -11.79
N ASN A 33 -22.87 18.63 -12.19
CA ASN A 33 -21.79 18.23 -11.30
C ASN A 33 -21.12 19.50 -10.76
N VAL A 34 -21.34 19.81 -9.47
CA VAL A 34 -20.68 20.97 -8.84
C VAL A 34 -19.23 20.56 -8.68
N GLU A 35 -18.40 21.02 -9.61
CA GLU A 35 -16.96 20.92 -9.46
C GLU A 35 -16.56 21.70 -8.21
N PRO A 36 -15.82 21.07 -7.30
CA PRO A 36 -15.33 21.78 -6.13
C PRO A 36 -14.45 22.95 -6.57
N PRO A 37 -14.60 24.13 -5.96
CA PRO A 37 -13.74 25.26 -6.29
C PRO A 37 -12.28 24.93 -5.97
N ALA A 38 -11.35 25.62 -6.64
CA ALA A 38 -9.92 25.44 -6.41
C ALA A 38 -9.57 25.56 -4.91
N GLY A 39 -8.85 24.56 -4.39
CA GLY A 39 -8.45 24.51 -2.97
C GLY A 39 -9.55 24.07 -2.00
N ALA A 40 -10.70 23.57 -2.47
CA ALA A 40 -11.78 23.11 -1.59
C ALA A 40 -11.36 21.91 -0.71
N ILE A 41 -11.92 21.89 0.50
CA ILE A 41 -11.85 20.73 1.39
C ILE A 41 -13.18 19.98 1.24
N LEU A 42 -13.15 18.77 0.70
CA LEU A 42 -14.31 17.89 0.65
C LEU A 42 -14.54 17.34 2.06
N TYR A 43 -15.64 17.76 2.69
CA TYR A 43 -16.03 17.32 4.01
C TYR A 43 -17.27 16.43 3.95
N GLY A 44 -17.24 15.27 4.61
CA GLY A 44 -18.36 14.33 4.59
C GLY A 44 -18.23 13.20 5.61
N GLU A 45 -19.21 12.30 5.64
CA GLU A 45 -19.11 11.06 6.42
C GLU A 45 -18.07 10.11 5.83
N ASP A 46 -18.15 9.93 4.51
CA ASP A 46 -17.25 9.12 3.69
C ASP A 46 -17.17 9.72 2.26
N ILE A 47 -16.27 9.22 1.44
CA ILE A 47 -16.16 9.57 0.02
C ILE A 47 -16.07 8.31 -0.84
N ALA A 48 -16.91 8.24 -1.88
CA ALA A 48 -16.85 7.14 -2.84
C ALA A 48 -15.55 7.20 -3.68
N PRO A 49 -14.93 6.05 -4.02
CA PRO A 49 -13.76 6.02 -4.90
C PRO A 49 -13.97 6.71 -6.25
N THR A 50 -15.17 6.58 -6.82
CA THR A 50 -15.59 7.24 -8.07
C THR A 50 -15.48 8.76 -7.96
N ARG A 51 -16.05 9.35 -6.90
CA ARG A 51 -15.95 10.79 -6.62
C ARG A 51 -14.51 11.25 -6.45
N PHE A 52 -13.67 10.46 -5.78
CA PHE A 52 -12.26 10.76 -5.64
C PHE A 52 -11.54 10.80 -7.00
N LEU A 53 -11.83 9.86 -7.89
CA LEU A 53 -11.22 9.76 -9.22
C LEU A 53 -11.73 10.83 -10.19
N GLU A 54 -12.98 11.26 -10.07
CA GLU A 54 -13.58 12.33 -10.87
C GLU A 54 -13.11 13.73 -10.45
N THR A 55 -12.58 13.88 -9.24
CA THR A 55 -12.15 15.20 -8.73
C THR A 55 -10.76 15.55 -9.26
N ASP A 56 -10.61 16.73 -9.85
CA ASP A 56 -9.29 17.28 -10.17
C ASP A 56 -8.59 17.83 -8.92
N TRP A 57 -7.55 17.12 -8.49
CA TRP A 57 -6.73 17.49 -7.33
C TRP A 57 -5.56 18.42 -7.68
N SER A 58 -5.37 18.77 -8.97
CA SER A 58 -4.28 19.64 -9.43
C SER A 58 -4.36 21.06 -8.85
N CYS A 59 -5.58 21.53 -8.59
CA CYS A 59 -5.87 22.85 -8.02
C CYS A 59 -5.73 22.92 -6.49
N GLY A 60 -5.17 21.88 -5.86
CA GLY A 60 -5.04 21.78 -4.41
C GLY A 60 -6.35 21.42 -3.71
N GLY A 61 -6.37 21.54 -2.38
CA GLY A 61 -7.50 21.14 -1.54
C GLY A 61 -7.19 19.89 -0.72
N GLY A 62 -8.23 19.19 -0.29
CA GLY A 62 -8.08 17.93 0.44
C GLY A 62 -9.40 17.34 0.90
N ILE A 63 -9.31 16.29 1.72
CA ILE A 63 -10.46 15.49 2.17
C ILE A 63 -10.48 15.44 3.70
N ALA A 64 -11.66 15.62 4.27
CA ALA A 64 -11.90 15.57 5.71
C ALA A 64 -13.14 14.72 5.99
N LEU A 65 -12.94 13.50 6.50
CA LEU A 65 -14.03 12.55 6.75
C LEU A 65 -14.32 12.38 8.24
N LYS A 66 -15.61 12.30 8.59
CA LYS A 66 -16.05 12.00 9.96
C LYS A 66 -15.67 10.59 10.38
N ALA A 67 -15.90 9.63 9.48
CA ALA A 67 -15.62 8.22 9.67
C ALA A 67 -14.55 7.75 8.66
N GLY A 68 -14.13 6.50 8.78
CA GLY A 68 -13.19 5.87 7.87
C GLY A 68 -11.81 5.60 8.48
N SER A 69 -10.97 4.93 7.70
CA SER A 69 -9.65 4.46 8.10
C SER A 69 -8.56 4.99 7.17
N THR A 70 -7.36 5.20 7.73
CA THR A 70 -6.14 5.52 6.98
C THR A 70 -5.68 4.39 6.05
N ALA A 71 -6.25 3.18 6.23
CA ALA A 71 -6.05 2.00 5.39
C ALA A 71 -7.15 1.80 4.32
N SER A 72 -8.19 2.64 4.30
CA SER A 72 -9.26 2.55 3.30
C SER A 72 -8.72 2.71 1.87
N HIS A 73 -9.48 2.19 0.89
CA HIS A 73 -9.12 2.27 -0.52
C HIS A 73 -8.89 3.73 -0.98
N VAL A 74 -9.77 4.65 -0.56
CA VAL A 74 -9.61 6.08 -0.89
C VAL A 74 -8.40 6.67 -0.18
N ALA A 75 -8.14 6.35 1.10
CA ALA A 75 -6.95 6.84 1.78
C ALA A 75 -5.65 6.36 1.10
N MET A 76 -5.63 5.14 0.56
CA MET A 76 -4.52 4.66 -0.27
C MET A 76 -4.38 5.45 -1.57
N LEU A 77 -5.48 5.72 -2.29
CA LEU A 77 -5.47 6.51 -3.52
C LEU A 77 -5.01 7.95 -3.26
N ALA A 78 -5.48 8.57 -2.18
CA ALA A 78 -5.07 9.91 -1.73
C ALA A 78 -3.56 9.96 -1.48
N ARG A 79 -3.00 8.94 -0.81
CA ARG A 79 -1.56 8.82 -0.57
C ARG A 79 -0.75 8.67 -1.85
N SER A 80 -1.19 7.81 -2.78
CA SER A 80 -0.53 7.64 -4.09
C SER A 80 -0.51 8.95 -4.89
N ARG A 81 -1.62 9.70 -4.89
CA ARG A 81 -1.76 10.98 -5.59
C ARG A 81 -1.23 12.21 -4.81
N GLY A 82 -0.79 12.05 -3.57
CA GLY A 82 -0.34 13.15 -2.72
C GLY A 82 -1.44 14.12 -2.28
N VAL A 83 -2.70 13.67 -2.23
CA VAL A 83 -3.86 14.45 -1.78
C VAL A 83 -3.91 14.46 -0.24
N PRO A 84 -3.93 15.64 0.42
CA PRO A 84 -4.11 15.73 1.87
C PRO A 84 -5.47 15.15 2.30
N MET A 85 -5.45 14.22 3.25
CA MET A 85 -6.66 13.55 3.73
C MET A 85 -6.58 13.32 5.24
N VAL A 86 -7.66 13.66 5.95
CA VAL A 86 -7.87 13.34 7.37
C VAL A 86 -9.18 12.57 7.50
N VAL A 87 -9.17 11.50 8.29
CA VAL A 87 -10.31 10.63 8.56
C VAL A 87 -10.50 10.46 10.05
N GLY A 88 -11.69 10.02 10.48
CA GLY A 88 -11.96 9.79 11.90
C GLY A 88 -12.04 11.09 12.71
N LEU A 89 -12.48 12.19 12.08
CA LEU A 89 -12.67 13.47 12.76
C LEU A 89 -13.81 13.46 13.79
N GLY A 90 -14.63 12.40 13.79
CA GLY A 90 -15.84 12.31 14.60
C GLY A 90 -16.93 13.27 14.13
N ASP A 91 -17.93 13.48 14.97
CA ASP A 91 -18.97 14.47 14.69
C ASP A 91 -18.40 15.89 14.81
N SER A 92 -18.35 16.61 13.70
CA SER A 92 -18.03 18.05 13.70
C SER A 92 -19.31 18.89 13.65
N PRO A 93 -19.25 20.16 14.08
CA PRO A 93 -20.43 20.97 14.34
C PRO A 93 -21.35 21.16 13.12
N ALA A 94 -22.64 21.35 13.39
CA ALA A 94 -23.73 21.46 12.40
C ALA A 94 -23.56 22.59 11.36
N HIS A 95 -22.59 23.49 11.54
CA HIS A 95 -22.27 24.56 10.61
C HIS A 95 -20.85 24.40 10.06
N LEU A 96 -20.78 24.03 8.78
CA LEU A 96 -19.52 24.07 8.02
C LEU A 96 -19.21 25.53 7.69
N ALA A 97 -18.07 26.00 8.19
CA ALA A 97 -17.55 27.32 7.93
C ALA A 97 -17.16 27.48 6.45
N ALA A 98 -17.31 28.68 5.89
CA ALA A 98 -16.88 29.00 4.52
C ALA A 98 -15.35 28.87 4.31
N LEU A 99 -14.56 28.90 5.39
CA LEU A 99 -13.11 28.72 5.36
C LEU A 99 -12.68 27.72 6.43
N ALA A 100 -11.85 26.76 6.05
CA ALA A 100 -11.25 25.77 6.94
C ALA A 100 -9.77 25.54 6.59
N LEU A 101 -9.01 25.06 7.57
CA LEU A 101 -7.61 24.64 7.40
C LEU A 101 -7.55 23.13 7.64
N LEU A 102 -7.05 22.38 6.66
CA LEU A 102 -6.87 20.94 6.76
C LEU A 102 -5.40 20.63 7.08
N ASP A 103 -5.14 20.19 8.30
CA ASP A 103 -3.80 19.78 8.75
C ASP A 103 -3.66 18.26 8.70
N ALA A 104 -3.22 17.75 7.55
CA ALA A 104 -2.95 16.32 7.38
C ALA A 104 -1.63 15.88 8.04
N GLU A 105 -0.74 16.80 8.44
CA GLU A 105 0.52 16.47 9.15
C GLU A 105 0.21 16.13 10.62
N HIS A 106 -0.71 16.87 11.24
CA HIS A 106 -1.13 16.67 12.64
C HIS A 106 -2.49 15.96 12.79
N GLY A 107 -3.17 15.65 11.69
CA GLY A 107 -4.42 14.89 11.69
C GLY A 107 -5.64 15.67 12.19
N GLY A 108 -5.81 16.92 11.76
CA GLY A 108 -6.91 17.77 12.25
C GLY A 108 -7.47 18.72 11.20
N ILE A 109 -8.63 19.31 11.54
CA ILE A 109 -9.24 20.40 10.77
C ILE A 109 -9.56 21.57 11.70
N VAL A 110 -9.30 22.79 11.23
CA VAL A 110 -9.67 24.02 11.94
C VAL A 110 -10.78 24.72 11.16
N LEU A 111 -11.97 24.75 11.73
CA LEU A 111 -13.13 25.46 11.19
C LEU A 111 -13.14 26.92 11.63
N SER A 112 -13.57 27.84 10.76
CA SER A 112 -13.63 29.29 11.05
C SER A 112 -12.33 29.83 11.66
N PRO A 113 -11.16 29.62 11.02
CA PRO A 113 -9.88 29.98 11.61
C PRO A 113 -9.76 31.49 11.78
N SER A 114 -9.19 31.93 12.91
CA SER A 114 -8.81 33.32 13.12
C SER A 114 -7.72 33.75 12.12
N LYS A 115 -7.58 35.06 11.88
CA LYS A 115 -6.49 35.61 11.03
C LYS A 115 -5.10 35.14 11.50
N ALA A 116 -4.90 35.00 12.81
CA ALA A 116 -3.66 34.50 13.39
C ALA A 116 -3.41 33.02 13.05
N GLN A 117 -4.44 32.16 13.16
CA GLN A 117 -4.35 30.75 12.75
C GLN A 117 -4.10 30.60 11.25
N ILE A 118 -4.75 31.41 10.42
CA ILE A 118 -4.49 31.44 8.97
C ILE A 118 -3.03 31.81 8.68
N ALA A 119 -2.49 32.83 9.36
CA ALA A 119 -1.11 33.26 9.16
C ALA A 119 -0.11 32.18 9.58
N ALA A 120 -0.31 31.57 10.76
CA ALA A 120 0.52 30.48 11.26
C ALA A 120 0.46 29.25 10.31
N PHE A 121 -0.73 28.90 9.84
CA PHE A 121 -0.91 27.77 8.92
C PHE A 121 -0.29 28.03 7.55
N ARG A 122 -0.40 29.26 7.02
CA ARG A 122 0.31 29.68 5.81
C ARG A 122 1.83 29.57 5.97
N GLN A 123 2.36 29.96 7.13
CA GLN A 123 3.79 29.83 7.42
C GLN A 123 4.21 28.36 7.50
N SER A 124 3.44 27.50 8.17
CA SER A 124 3.68 26.06 8.21
C SER A 124 3.62 25.43 6.81
N SER A 125 2.56 25.73 6.04
CA SER A 125 2.38 25.25 4.67
C SER A 125 3.50 25.73 3.73
N SER A 126 3.98 26.97 3.88
CA SER A 126 5.12 27.48 3.13
C SER A 126 6.42 26.75 3.48
N SER A 127 6.63 26.45 4.77
CA SER A 127 7.78 25.67 5.24
C SER A 127 7.72 24.23 4.71
N PHE A 128 6.54 23.61 4.71
CA PHE A 128 6.32 22.29 4.13
C PHE A 128 6.58 22.30 2.62
N ARG A 129 6.06 23.29 1.89
CA ARG A 129 6.32 23.44 0.45
C ARG A 129 7.81 23.62 0.17
N ALA A 130 8.51 24.48 0.91
CA ALA A 130 9.94 24.66 0.79
C ALA A 130 10.73 23.36 1.09
N ARG A 131 10.33 22.59 2.11
CA ARG A 131 10.89 21.25 2.40
C ARG A 131 10.69 20.31 1.22
N ARG A 132 9.47 20.25 0.66
CA ARG A 132 9.12 19.41 -0.48
C ARG A 132 9.89 19.78 -1.73
N ASP A 133 9.98 21.07 -2.05
CA ASP A 133 10.69 21.58 -3.23
C ASP A 133 12.20 21.26 -3.10
N ARG A 134 12.77 21.42 -1.90
CA ARG A 134 14.14 20.98 -1.60
C ARG A 134 14.29 19.46 -1.71
N ALA A 135 13.33 18.68 -1.23
CA ALA A 135 13.35 17.22 -1.35
C ALA A 135 13.34 16.78 -2.82
N GLY A 136 12.71 17.54 -3.72
CA GLY A 136 12.76 17.32 -5.16
C GLY A 136 14.18 17.21 -5.72
N THR A 137 15.16 17.92 -5.14
CA THR A 137 16.57 17.83 -5.58
C THR A 137 17.23 16.49 -5.25
N PHE A 138 16.66 15.72 -4.32
CA PHE A 138 17.13 14.38 -3.96
C PHE A 138 16.57 13.29 -4.87
N LEU A 139 15.51 13.56 -5.63
CA LEU A 139 14.82 12.55 -6.43
C LEU A 139 15.76 11.92 -7.47
N ALA A 140 16.55 12.73 -8.17
CA ALA A 140 17.53 12.29 -9.16
C ALA A 140 18.84 11.75 -8.56
N ARG A 141 19.01 11.79 -7.23
CA ARG A 141 20.25 11.37 -6.56
C ARG A 141 20.10 9.96 -5.98
N PRO A 142 21.19 9.18 -5.88
CA PRO A 142 21.22 7.97 -5.06
C PRO A 142 20.87 8.31 -3.61
N ALA A 143 20.12 7.44 -2.93
CA ALA A 143 19.82 7.62 -1.52
C ALA A 143 21.01 7.13 -0.67
N VAL A 144 21.65 8.05 0.02
CA VAL A 144 22.84 7.80 0.82
C VAL A 144 22.70 8.55 2.13
N THR A 145 23.03 7.90 3.24
CA THR A 145 23.02 8.53 4.56
C THR A 145 24.10 9.60 4.67
N LYS A 146 24.03 10.46 5.68
CA LYS A 146 25.08 11.43 5.99
C LYS A 146 26.45 10.77 6.21
N ALA A 147 26.45 9.52 6.68
CA ALA A 147 27.65 8.70 6.90
C ALA A 147 28.16 8.01 5.63
N GLY A 148 27.50 8.16 4.47
CA GLY A 148 27.90 7.53 3.22
C GLY A 148 27.28 6.14 2.99
N THR A 149 26.38 5.68 3.84
CA THR A 149 25.76 4.36 3.70
C THR A 149 24.67 4.40 2.63
N ALA A 150 24.80 3.57 1.59
CA ALA A 150 23.80 3.48 0.52
C ALA A 150 22.50 2.80 1.01
N VAL A 151 21.36 3.32 0.55
CA VAL A 151 20.03 2.77 0.79
C VAL A 151 19.33 2.63 -0.56
N ARG A 152 18.81 1.44 -0.88
CA ARG A 152 17.98 1.24 -2.08
C ARG A 152 16.58 1.80 -1.83
N MET A 153 16.10 2.59 -2.77
CA MET A 153 14.80 3.24 -2.72
C MET A 153 13.95 2.81 -3.91
N GLN A 154 13.02 1.92 -3.65
CA GLN A 154 12.08 1.38 -4.62
C GLN A 154 10.70 2.05 -4.47
N VAL A 155 9.81 1.81 -5.44
CA VAL A 155 8.43 2.30 -5.39
C VAL A 155 7.41 1.18 -5.15
N ASN A 156 6.35 1.52 -4.43
CA ASN A 156 5.14 0.72 -4.28
C ASN A 156 4.11 1.19 -5.32
N ILE A 157 3.53 0.26 -6.09
CA ILE A 157 2.46 0.57 -7.05
C ILE A 157 1.24 -0.32 -6.80
N ALA A 158 0.05 0.21 -7.07
CA ALA A 158 -1.21 -0.53 -6.99
C ALA A 158 -1.86 -0.76 -8.35
N ASP A 159 -1.51 0.02 -9.38
CA ASP A 159 -1.92 -0.18 -10.77
C ASP A 159 -0.69 -0.10 -11.73
N PRO A 160 -0.58 -0.97 -12.75
CA PRO A 160 0.44 -0.92 -13.78
C PRO A 160 0.52 0.43 -14.51
N SER A 161 -0.54 1.22 -14.59
CA SER A 161 -0.48 2.57 -15.19
C SER A 161 0.24 3.58 -14.32
N GLU A 162 0.42 3.34 -13.01
CA GLU A 162 1.17 4.27 -12.14
C GLU A 162 2.62 4.44 -12.61
N VAL A 163 3.20 3.44 -13.26
CA VAL A 163 4.58 3.51 -13.78
C VAL A 163 4.72 4.54 -14.91
N ASP A 164 3.65 4.88 -15.61
CA ASP A 164 3.67 5.85 -16.71
C ASP A 164 4.01 7.27 -16.21
N GLY A 165 3.72 7.56 -14.94
CA GLY A 165 4.03 8.83 -14.27
C GLY A 165 5.34 8.83 -13.49
N ILE A 166 6.11 7.73 -13.51
CA ILE A 166 7.34 7.58 -12.72
C ILE A 166 8.53 7.47 -13.68
N ASP A 167 9.49 8.40 -13.54
CA ASP A 167 10.78 8.25 -14.20
C ASP A 167 11.58 7.13 -13.52
N ILE A 168 11.83 6.05 -14.25
CA ILE A 168 12.59 4.88 -13.78
C ILE A 168 13.97 5.27 -13.24
N ALA A 169 14.59 6.36 -13.69
CA ALA A 169 15.89 6.82 -13.19
C ALA A 169 15.84 7.28 -11.72
N THR A 170 14.65 7.62 -11.22
CA THR A 170 14.47 8.16 -9.86
C THR A 170 14.39 7.10 -8.76
N CYS A 171 14.16 5.84 -9.11
CA CYS A 171 14.00 4.74 -8.16
C CYS A 171 14.86 3.53 -8.53
N ASP A 172 15.09 2.64 -7.58
CA ASP A 172 15.90 1.43 -7.74
C ASP A 172 15.09 0.19 -8.17
N GLY A 173 13.82 0.37 -8.52
CA GLY A 173 12.91 -0.70 -8.94
C GLY A 173 11.53 -0.60 -8.28
N VAL A 174 10.76 -1.67 -8.38
CA VAL A 174 9.46 -1.82 -7.68
C VAL A 174 9.65 -2.81 -6.54
N GLY A 175 9.54 -2.34 -5.30
CA GLY A 175 9.68 -3.19 -4.13
C GLY A 175 8.36 -3.84 -3.70
N LEU A 176 7.23 -3.32 -4.20
CA LEU A 176 5.92 -3.94 -4.06
C LEU A 176 4.97 -3.49 -5.18
N MET A 177 4.57 -4.44 -6.03
CA MET A 177 3.35 -4.31 -6.83
C MET A 177 2.23 -5.08 -6.13
N ARG A 178 1.20 -4.33 -5.71
CA ARG A 178 -0.06 -4.87 -5.20
C ARG A 178 -0.89 -5.39 -6.37
N THR A 179 -1.42 -6.61 -6.27
CA THR A 179 -2.14 -7.26 -7.38
C THR A 179 -3.65 -7.22 -7.23
N GLU A 180 -4.15 -6.73 -6.09
CA GLU A 180 -5.58 -6.73 -5.75
C GLU A 180 -6.42 -5.89 -6.73
N PHE A 181 -5.84 -4.89 -7.39
CA PHE A 181 -6.54 -4.09 -8.41
C PHE A 181 -7.06 -4.95 -9.59
N LEU A 182 -6.40 -6.08 -9.89
CA LEU A 182 -6.83 -7.02 -10.94
C LEU A 182 -8.07 -7.82 -10.50
N PHE A 183 -8.27 -7.96 -9.20
CA PHE A 183 -9.33 -8.75 -8.58
C PHE A 183 -10.50 -7.82 -8.23
N GLY A 184 -11.11 -7.26 -9.28
CA GLY A 184 -12.29 -6.41 -9.17
C GLY A 184 -13.59 -7.21 -9.07
N LYS A 185 -14.55 -6.93 -9.97
CA LYS A 185 -15.86 -7.62 -9.98
C LYS A 185 -15.81 -9.07 -10.45
N THR A 186 -14.78 -9.41 -11.22
CA THR A 186 -14.58 -10.74 -11.80
C THR A 186 -13.15 -11.18 -11.59
N LEU A 187 -12.94 -12.49 -11.47
CA LEU A 187 -11.60 -13.05 -11.39
C LEU A 187 -10.85 -12.80 -12.72
N PRO A 188 -9.64 -12.22 -12.66
CA PRO A 188 -8.87 -11.89 -13.86
C PRO A 188 -8.30 -13.16 -14.49
N ASP A 189 -8.43 -13.28 -15.82
CA ASP A 189 -7.82 -14.38 -16.55
C ASP A 189 -6.28 -14.26 -16.63
N GLU A 190 -5.63 -15.36 -17.01
CA GLU A 190 -4.16 -15.45 -17.10
C GLU A 190 -3.57 -14.39 -18.04
N GLY A 191 -4.25 -14.12 -19.17
CA GLY A 191 -3.77 -13.18 -20.18
C GLY A 191 -3.78 -11.74 -19.69
N THR A 192 -4.80 -11.36 -18.93
CA THR A 192 -4.96 -10.05 -18.30
C THR A 192 -3.89 -9.82 -17.24
N GLN A 193 -3.69 -10.80 -16.35
CA GLN A 193 -2.63 -10.74 -15.34
C GLN A 193 -1.23 -10.67 -16.00
N TYR A 194 -0.97 -11.51 -17.01
CA TYR A 194 0.29 -11.51 -17.74
C TYR A 194 0.62 -10.16 -18.38
N ARG A 195 -0.36 -9.51 -19.05
CA ARG A 195 -0.17 -8.19 -19.66
C ARG A 195 0.15 -7.12 -18.62
N ALA A 196 -0.54 -7.14 -17.48
CA ALA A 196 -0.28 -6.22 -16.38
C ALA A 196 1.15 -6.38 -15.83
N TYR A 197 1.59 -7.61 -15.56
CA TYR A 197 2.93 -7.88 -15.03
C TYR A 197 4.02 -7.54 -16.04
N ARG A 198 3.82 -7.90 -17.31
CA ARG A 198 4.75 -7.60 -18.40
C ARG A 198 4.98 -6.09 -18.54
N LYS A 199 3.92 -5.26 -18.50
CA LYS A 199 4.03 -3.80 -18.61
C LYS A 199 5.03 -3.24 -17.59
N VAL A 200 4.90 -3.64 -16.32
CA VAL A 200 5.75 -3.15 -15.23
C VAL A 200 7.19 -3.65 -15.39
N LEU A 201 7.38 -4.91 -15.80
CA LEU A 201 8.70 -5.48 -16.05
C LEU A 201 9.43 -4.79 -17.20
N GLU A 202 8.75 -4.51 -18.31
CA GLU A 202 9.33 -3.80 -19.45
C GLU A 202 9.69 -2.35 -19.09
N TRP A 203 8.86 -1.67 -18.28
CA TRP A 203 9.19 -0.34 -17.74
C TRP A 203 10.43 -0.36 -16.84
N ALA A 204 10.60 -1.39 -16.00
CA ALA A 204 11.71 -1.47 -15.06
C ALA A 204 13.05 -1.86 -15.71
N GLY A 205 13.03 -2.50 -16.88
CA GLY A 205 14.21 -3.02 -17.55
C GLY A 205 14.95 -4.03 -16.67
N GLU A 206 16.20 -3.74 -16.31
CA GLU A 206 17.02 -4.62 -15.46
C GLU A 206 16.71 -4.48 -13.95
N LYS A 207 16.02 -3.39 -13.56
CA LYS A 207 15.70 -3.13 -12.15
C LYS A 207 14.68 -4.16 -11.64
N PRO A 208 14.80 -4.59 -10.37
CA PRO A 208 13.91 -5.60 -9.82
C PRO A 208 12.46 -5.10 -9.76
N VAL A 209 11.53 -6.01 -10.03
CA VAL A 209 10.09 -5.80 -9.81
C VAL A 209 9.59 -6.91 -8.89
N THR A 210 9.19 -6.55 -7.69
CA THR A 210 8.62 -7.48 -6.71
C THR A 210 7.11 -7.45 -6.78
N ILE A 211 6.51 -8.51 -7.34
CA ILE A 211 5.05 -8.66 -7.42
C ILE A 211 4.58 -9.53 -6.26
N ARG A 212 3.66 -9.00 -5.47
CA ARG A 212 3.01 -9.75 -4.39
C ARG A 212 1.84 -10.53 -4.97
N THR A 213 1.76 -11.83 -4.66
CA THR A 213 0.56 -12.61 -5.01
C THR A 213 -0.67 -12.03 -4.31
N VAL A 214 -1.85 -12.40 -4.76
CA VAL A 214 -3.09 -11.79 -4.28
C VAL A 214 -3.21 -11.87 -2.74
N ASP A 215 -3.41 -10.72 -2.10
CA ASP A 215 -3.74 -10.58 -0.67
C ASP A 215 -5.14 -9.98 -0.55
N ALA A 216 -6.10 -10.84 -0.86
CA ALA A 216 -7.52 -10.60 -0.66
C ALA A 216 -7.99 -11.23 0.66
N GLY A 217 -9.09 -10.70 1.20
CA GLY A 217 -9.54 -10.94 2.58
C GLY A 217 -9.13 -9.78 3.50
N GLY A 218 -9.58 -9.78 4.76
CA GLY A 218 -9.40 -8.60 5.61
C GLY A 218 -10.30 -7.44 5.18
N ASP A 219 -9.68 -6.28 4.95
CA ASP A 219 -10.30 -5.04 4.47
C ASP A 219 -10.56 -5.01 2.94
N LYS A 220 -10.26 -6.11 2.22
CA LYS A 220 -10.31 -6.19 0.75
C LYS A 220 -11.09 -7.42 0.26
N PRO A 221 -12.43 -7.42 0.37
CA PRO A 221 -13.24 -8.52 -0.14
C PRO A 221 -13.23 -8.55 -1.68
N VAL A 222 -13.15 -9.76 -2.25
CA VAL A 222 -13.25 -10.00 -3.70
C VAL A 222 -14.45 -10.92 -3.96
N PRO A 223 -15.49 -10.45 -4.67
CA PRO A 223 -16.67 -11.25 -4.96
C PRO A 223 -16.33 -12.60 -5.62
N GLY A 224 -16.89 -13.69 -5.07
CA GLY A 224 -16.67 -15.05 -5.58
C GLY A 224 -15.32 -15.66 -5.21
N PHE A 225 -14.47 -14.94 -4.48
CA PHE A 225 -13.16 -15.41 -4.04
C PHE A 225 -13.04 -15.42 -2.51
N THR A 226 -13.33 -14.29 -1.86
CA THR A 226 -13.26 -14.16 -0.39
C THR A 226 -14.49 -14.73 0.30
N VAL A 227 -14.31 -15.18 1.54
CA VAL A 227 -15.37 -15.66 2.43
C VAL A 227 -15.68 -14.60 3.50
N GLU A 228 -16.92 -14.59 4.01
CA GLU A 228 -17.26 -13.77 5.18
C GLU A 228 -16.76 -14.43 6.46
N GLU A 229 -16.14 -13.66 7.34
CA GLU A 229 -15.57 -14.12 8.60
C GLU A 229 -15.79 -13.06 9.69
N SER A 230 -15.87 -13.50 10.94
CA SER A 230 -16.02 -12.59 12.09
C SER A 230 -14.78 -11.71 12.31
N ASN A 231 -13.60 -12.20 11.95
CA ASN A 231 -12.33 -11.46 12.07
C ASN A 231 -11.53 -11.60 10.76
N PRO A 232 -11.86 -10.83 9.71
CA PRO A 232 -11.25 -10.95 8.40
C PRO A 232 -9.72 -10.81 8.41
N PHE A 233 -9.16 -10.01 9.32
CA PHE A 233 -7.70 -9.87 9.47
C PHE A 233 -7.02 -11.12 10.05
N LEU A 234 -7.73 -12.00 10.76
CA LEU A 234 -7.15 -13.21 11.37
C LEU A 234 -7.53 -14.49 10.60
N GLY A 235 -8.36 -14.37 9.56
CA GLY A 235 -8.97 -15.49 8.85
C GLY A 235 -8.30 -15.91 7.55
N LEU A 236 -9.13 -16.33 6.60
CA LEU A 236 -8.79 -16.85 5.28
C LEU A 236 -8.42 -15.72 4.31
N ARG A 237 -7.21 -15.19 4.48
CA ARG A 237 -6.64 -14.12 3.63
C ARG A 237 -5.25 -14.46 3.09
N GLY A 238 -4.79 -13.70 2.10
CA GLY A 238 -3.42 -13.82 1.57
C GLY A 238 -3.12 -15.21 1.01
N ILE A 239 -1.97 -15.77 1.42
CA ILE A 239 -1.57 -17.10 0.96
C ILE A 239 -2.56 -18.20 1.36
N ARG A 240 -3.21 -18.09 2.52
CA ARG A 240 -4.17 -19.10 3.00
C ARG A 240 -5.36 -19.23 2.06
N LEU A 241 -5.88 -18.10 1.60
CA LEU A 241 -6.96 -18.06 0.61
C LEU A 241 -6.48 -18.63 -0.72
N SER A 242 -5.27 -18.28 -1.15
CA SER A 242 -4.66 -18.77 -2.39
C SER A 242 -4.48 -20.30 -2.38
N LEU A 243 -4.08 -20.88 -1.24
CA LEU A 243 -3.95 -22.33 -1.06
C LEU A 243 -5.31 -23.03 -0.95
N ALA A 244 -6.32 -22.37 -0.38
CA ALA A 244 -7.69 -22.88 -0.29
C ALA A 244 -8.48 -22.77 -1.61
N ARG A 245 -8.00 -21.98 -2.58
CA ARG A 245 -8.57 -21.76 -3.91
C ARG A 245 -7.49 -21.91 -4.99
N PRO A 246 -6.89 -23.11 -5.12
CA PRO A 246 -5.74 -23.33 -5.98
C PRO A 246 -6.03 -23.06 -7.46
N GLU A 247 -7.27 -23.18 -7.91
CA GLU A 247 -7.69 -22.87 -9.27
C GLU A 247 -7.45 -21.40 -9.64
N VAL A 248 -7.73 -20.48 -8.72
CA VAL A 248 -7.49 -19.04 -8.91
C VAL A 248 -6.00 -18.74 -8.78
N PHE A 249 -5.36 -19.35 -7.78
CA PHE A 249 -3.94 -19.11 -7.54
C PHE A 249 -3.08 -19.58 -8.72
N ARG A 250 -3.35 -20.77 -9.27
CA ARG A 250 -2.63 -21.30 -10.44
C ARG A 250 -2.72 -20.41 -11.67
N VAL A 251 -3.83 -19.69 -11.88
CA VAL A 251 -3.95 -18.68 -12.94
C VAL A 251 -2.91 -17.57 -12.75
N GLN A 252 -2.79 -17.05 -11.53
CA GLN A 252 -1.79 -16.03 -11.20
C GLN A 252 -0.35 -16.56 -11.32
N ILE A 253 -0.09 -17.79 -10.85
CA ILE A 253 1.23 -18.44 -10.96
C ILE A 253 1.66 -18.51 -12.43
N ARG A 254 0.80 -19.02 -13.33
CA ARG A 254 1.12 -19.10 -14.76
C ARG A 254 1.39 -17.74 -15.37
N ALA A 255 0.59 -16.73 -15.03
CA ALA A 255 0.80 -15.36 -15.50
C ALA A 255 2.16 -14.80 -15.05
N LEU A 256 2.55 -15.01 -13.80
CA LEU A 256 3.85 -14.60 -13.25
C LEU A 256 5.02 -15.32 -13.92
N LEU A 257 4.94 -16.65 -14.07
CA LEU A 257 5.97 -17.48 -14.73
C LEU A 257 6.18 -17.06 -16.20
N ARG A 258 5.09 -16.76 -16.91
CA ARG A 258 5.14 -16.24 -18.28
C ARG A 258 5.70 -14.82 -18.33
N ALA A 259 5.34 -13.97 -17.37
CA ALA A 259 5.81 -12.59 -17.32
C ALA A 259 7.32 -12.50 -16.99
N ALA A 260 7.84 -13.44 -16.18
CA ALA A 260 9.22 -13.48 -15.72
C ALA A 260 10.29 -13.47 -16.82
N VAL A 261 9.94 -13.81 -18.07
CA VAL A 261 10.88 -13.77 -19.21
C VAL A 261 11.19 -12.35 -19.68
N HIS A 262 10.36 -11.36 -19.30
CA HIS A 262 10.44 -9.98 -19.78
C HIS A 262 11.25 -9.03 -18.88
N GLY A 263 11.77 -9.51 -17.75
CA GLY A 263 12.52 -8.64 -16.84
C GLY A 263 12.97 -9.34 -15.55
N ASN A 264 13.41 -8.53 -14.60
CA ASN A 264 13.89 -8.99 -13.29
C ASN A 264 12.74 -9.15 -12.29
N LEU A 265 11.89 -10.15 -12.54
CA LEU A 265 10.75 -10.46 -11.67
C LEU A 265 11.19 -11.15 -10.38
N LYS A 266 10.66 -10.68 -9.25
CA LYS A 266 10.61 -11.36 -7.96
C LYS A 266 9.15 -11.57 -7.56
N VAL A 267 8.84 -12.71 -6.95
CA VAL A 267 7.48 -12.99 -6.45
C VAL A 267 7.51 -13.10 -4.94
N MET A 268 6.52 -12.50 -4.28
CA MET A 268 6.41 -12.49 -2.83
C MET A 268 5.05 -13.01 -2.36
N PHE A 269 5.06 -13.92 -1.39
CA PHE A 269 3.84 -14.45 -0.77
C PHE A 269 3.43 -13.63 0.48
N PRO A 270 2.19 -13.13 0.55
CA PRO A 270 1.65 -12.43 1.71
C PRO A 270 1.17 -13.40 2.78
N MET A 271 1.09 -12.94 4.04
CA MET A 271 0.43 -13.62 5.16
C MET A 271 0.97 -15.02 5.51
N ILE A 272 2.21 -15.31 5.12
CA ILE A 272 2.92 -16.53 5.53
C ILE A 272 3.05 -16.51 7.04
N ALA A 273 2.68 -17.61 7.69
CA ALA A 273 2.79 -17.82 9.13
C ALA A 273 3.65 -19.02 9.49
N ILE A 274 3.63 -20.07 8.64
CA ILE A 274 4.40 -21.30 8.80
C ILE A 274 5.13 -21.69 7.51
N VAL A 275 6.23 -22.45 7.60
CA VAL A 275 7.08 -22.79 6.45
C VAL A 275 6.35 -23.70 5.44
N GLU A 276 5.39 -24.50 5.91
CA GLU A 276 4.59 -25.38 5.08
C GLU A 276 3.77 -24.61 4.04
N GLU A 277 3.24 -23.43 4.38
CA GLU A 277 2.53 -22.55 3.44
C GLU A 277 3.47 -22.09 2.31
N TYR A 278 4.71 -21.71 2.64
CA TYR A 278 5.73 -21.34 1.67
C TYR A 278 6.07 -22.51 0.75
N ARG A 279 6.35 -23.68 1.32
CA ARG A 279 6.72 -24.89 0.56
C ARG A 279 5.59 -25.34 -0.37
N GLN A 280 4.34 -25.30 0.08
CA GLN A 280 3.19 -25.63 -0.75
C GLN A 280 3.05 -24.66 -1.93
N ALA A 281 3.20 -23.35 -1.68
CA ALA A 281 3.17 -22.34 -2.74
C ALA A 281 4.31 -22.54 -3.75
N ALA A 282 5.53 -22.76 -3.27
CA ALA A 282 6.70 -23.00 -4.12
C ALA A 282 6.55 -24.28 -4.98
N ALA A 283 5.96 -25.35 -4.42
CA ALA A 283 5.65 -26.56 -5.17
C ALA A 283 4.65 -26.29 -6.31
N MET A 284 3.59 -25.51 -6.05
CA MET A 284 2.64 -25.12 -7.10
C MET A 284 3.32 -24.31 -8.23
N PHE A 285 4.30 -23.46 -7.92
CA PHE A 285 5.11 -22.78 -8.94
C PHE A 285 5.90 -23.77 -9.80
N ALA A 286 6.56 -24.75 -9.20
CA ALA A 286 7.32 -25.77 -9.92
C ALA A 286 6.43 -26.64 -10.83
N GLU A 287 5.23 -27.01 -10.36
CA GLU A 287 4.24 -27.76 -11.13
C GLU A 287 3.76 -26.97 -12.36
N GLU A 288 3.34 -25.72 -12.17
CA GLU A 288 2.86 -24.89 -13.27
C GLU A 288 3.98 -24.55 -14.27
N GLN A 289 5.22 -24.38 -13.79
CA GLN A 289 6.38 -24.20 -14.65
C GLN A 289 6.59 -25.42 -15.57
N THR A 290 6.54 -26.62 -14.99
CA THR A 290 6.64 -27.89 -15.73
C THR A 290 5.51 -28.01 -16.76
N ALA A 291 4.28 -27.68 -16.37
CA ALA A 291 3.12 -27.73 -17.25
C ALA A 291 3.19 -26.69 -18.39
N LEU A 292 3.75 -25.51 -18.16
CA LEU A 292 4.00 -24.50 -19.21
C LEU A 292 5.11 -24.96 -20.17
N ALA A 293 6.20 -25.53 -19.64
CA ALA A 293 7.31 -26.05 -20.44
C ALA A 293 6.86 -27.22 -21.34
N ALA A 294 6.04 -28.14 -20.83
CA ALA A 294 5.47 -29.25 -21.61
C ALA A 294 4.57 -28.76 -22.77
N ARG A 295 3.96 -27.57 -22.63
CA ARG A 295 3.16 -26.91 -23.69
C ARG A 295 3.98 -26.02 -24.62
N GLY A 296 5.31 -25.95 -24.44
CA GLY A 296 6.19 -25.07 -25.22
C GLY A 296 5.97 -23.58 -24.96
N ILE A 297 5.37 -23.20 -23.83
CA ILE A 297 5.10 -21.79 -23.48
C ILE A 297 6.32 -21.22 -22.76
N ALA A 298 6.88 -20.13 -23.28
CA ALA A 298 8.00 -19.43 -22.67
C ALA A 298 7.69 -19.04 -21.22
N ASN A 299 8.57 -19.40 -20.31
CA ASN A 299 8.43 -19.17 -18.88
C ASN A 299 9.81 -19.11 -18.20
N LYS A 300 9.88 -18.54 -17.00
CA LYS A 300 11.07 -18.51 -16.16
C LYS A 300 10.65 -18.57 -14.70
N MET A 301 11.39 -19.31 -13.86
CA MET A 301 11.16 -19.32 -12.41
C MET A 301 11.75 -18.04 -11.80
N PRO A 302 10.93 -17.14 -11.22
CA PRO A 302 11.44 -15.99 -10.49
C PRO A 302 11.92 -16.41 -9.08
N PRO A 303 12.79 -15.63 -8.43
CA PRO A 303 13.04 -15.78 -7.01
C PRO A 303 11.73 -15.64 -6.21
N LEU A 304 11.45 -16.62 -5.35
CA LEU A 304 10.28 -16.65 -4.49
C LEU A 304 10.68 -16.17 -3.08
N GLY A 305 10.00 -15.16 -2.57
CA GLY A 305 10.21 -14.60 -1.24
C GLY A 305 8.93 -14.54 -0.44
N ILE A 306 9.03 -14.02 0.78
CA ILE A 306 7.89 -13.89 1.69
C ILE A 306 7.77 -12.47 2.21
N MET A 307 6.52 -12.05 2.45
CA MET A 307 6.24 -10.87 3.24
C MET A 307 6.33 -11.24 4.73
N VAL A 308 7.24 -10.60 5.46
CA VAL A 308 7.38 -10.76 6.90
C VAL A 308 6.43 -9.78 7.57
N GLU A 309 5.19 -10.22 7.72
CA GLU A 309 4.10 -9.42 8.31
C GLU A 309 3.33 -10.14 9.42
N VAL A 310 3.48 -11.46 9.53
CA VAL A 310 2.96 -12.23 10.67
C VAL A 310 4.06 -12.36 11.73
N PRO A 311 3.78 -12.08 13.02
CA PRO A 311 4.80 -12.12 14.06
C PRO A 311 5.55 -13.45 14.18
N SER A 312 4.91 -14.59 13.88
CA SER A 312 5.57 -15.90 13.90
C SER A 312 6.80 -15.97 12.99
N VAL A 313 6.72 -15.36 11.80
CA VAL A 313 7.83 -15.29 10.85
C VAL A 313 8.94 -14.37 11.36
N ALA A 314 8.58 -13.26 11.99
CA ALA A 314 9.55 -12.32 12.54
C ALA A 314 10.27 -12.86 13.79
N ILE A 315 9.61 -13.74 14.56
CA ILE A 315 10.16 -14.39 15.75
C ILE A 315 11.08 -15.56 15.38
N VAL A 316 10.72 -16.33 14.34
CA VAL A 316 11.45 -17.54 13.90
C VAL A 316 11.84 -17.45 12.41
N PRO A 317 12.64 -16.46 11.99
CA PRO A 317 13.02 -16.30 10.59
C PRO A 317 13.88 -17.46 10.07
N GLU A 318 14.55 -18.21 10.95
CA GLU A 318 15.35 -19.41 10.61
C GLU A 318 14.54 -20.53 9.97
N ALA A 319 13.23 -20.59 10.23
CA ALA A 319 12.34 -21.56 9.60
C ALA A 319 12.12 -21.27 8.11
N PHE A 320 12.48 -20.08 7.63
CA PHE A 320 12.17 -19.59 6.28
C PHE A 320 13.41 -19.33 5.42
N THR A 321 14.54 -20.00 5.71
CA THR A 321 15.80 -19.87 4.94
C THR A 321 15.69 -20.32 3.48
N GLU A 322 14.64 -21.07 3.13
CA GLU A 322 14.31 -21.46 1.75
C GLU A 322 13.78 -20.30 0.89
N ALA A 323 13.35 -19.20 1.51
CA ALA A 323 12.88 -18.02 0.79
C ALA A 323 14.07 -17.22 0.23
N ALA A 324 13.98 -16.81 -1.03
CA ALA A 324 15.05 -16.08 -1.71
C ALA A 324 15.24 -14.65 -1.18
N PHE A 325 14.23 -14.07 -0.53
CA PHE A 325 14.27 -12.75 0.11
C PHE A 325 13.11 -12.56 1.09
N PHE A 326 13.26 -11.58 1.97
CA PHE A 326 12.22 -11.09 2.88
C PHE A 326 11.83 -9.65 2.54
N SER A 327 10.55 -9.33 2.62
CA SER A 327 10.08 -7.94 2.67
C SER A 327 9.17 -7.74 3.87
N ILE A 328 9.51 -6.79 4.73
CA ILE A 328 8.74 -6.50 5.92
C ILE A 328 7.49 -5.69 5.53
N GLY A 329 6.32 -6.27 5.75
CA GLY A 329 5.03 -5.59 5.66
C GLY A 329 4.73 -4.89 6.99
N SER A 330 5.29 -3.69 7.21
CA SER A 330 5.25 -3.06 8.54
C SER A 330 3.85 -2.70 9.02
N ASN A 331 2.88 -2.51 8.11
CA ASN A 331 1.48 -2.24 8.43
C ASN A 331 0.84 -3.43 9.17
N ASP A 332 0.82 -4.60 8.53
CA ASP A 332 0.25 -5.82 9.10
C ASP A 332 1.11 -6.33 10.28
N LEU A 333 2.45 -6.22 10.21
CA LEU A 333 3.33 -6.56 11.35
C LEU A 333 2.99 -5.75 12.60
N THR A 334 2.81 -4.43 12.46
CA THR A 334 2.45 -3.57 13.60
C THR A 334 1.08 -3.93 14.13
N GLN A 335 0.10 -4.12 13.25
CA GLN A 335 -1.25 -4.50 13.63
C GLN A 335 -1.27 -5.79 14.47
N TYR A 336 -0.57 -6.84 14.05
CA TYR A 336 -0.59 -8.11 14.79
C TYR A 336 0.27 -8.09 16.06
N VAL A 337 1.39 -7.36 16.07
CA VAL A 337 2.23 -7.20 17.27
C VAL A 337 1.51 -6.37 18.33
N MET A 338 0.79 -5.33 17.92
CA MET A 338 0.10 -4.42 18.82
C MET A 338 -1.34 -4.85 19.11
N ALA A 339 -1.82 -5.90 18.45
CA ALA A 339 -3.21 -6.37 18.50
C ALA A 339 -4.23 -5.24 18.27
N ALA A 340 -3.91 -4.32 17.35
CA ALA A 340 -4.70 -3.12 17.07
C ALA A 340 -4.97 -3.05 15.56
N ALA A 341 -6.24 -3.27 15.18
CA ALA A 341 -6.66 -3.22 13.80
C ALA A 341 -6.41 -1.82 13.21
N ARG A 342 -5.81 -1.75 12.01
CA ARG A 342 -5.46 -0.47 11.37
C ARG A 342 -6.67 0.31 10.88
N ASP A 343 -7.81 -0.34 10.76
CA ASP A 343 -9.08 0.24 10.36
C ASP A 343 -10.00 0.64 11.51
N ASP A 344 -9.61 0.31 12.74
CA ASP A 344 -10.32 0.73 13.94
C ASP A 344 -9.72 2.02 14.51
N ALA A 345 -10.45 3.13 14.31
CA ALA A 345 -10.07 4.44 14.82
C ALA A 345 -9.93 4.48 16.36
N ALA A 346 -10.66 3.64 17.11
CA ALA A 346 -10.63 3.63 18.57
C ALA A 346 -9.27 3.16 19.12
N VAL A 347 -8.56 2.31 18.37
CA VAL A 347 -7.26 1.75 18.76
C VAL A 347 -6.10 2.23 17.89
N ALA A 348 -6.33 3.19 16.98
CA ALA A 348 -5.31 3.72 16.06
C ALA A 348 -4.05 4.23 16.77
N HIS A 349 -4.19 4.77 17.99
CA HIS A 349 -3.07 5.26 18.82
C HIS A 349 -2.07 4.15 19.23
N LEU A 350 -2.49 2.88 19.22
CA LEU A 350 -1.63 1.73 19.48
C LEU A 350 -0.82 1.29 18.24
N ASN A 351 -1.27 1.66 17.04
CA ASN A 351 -0.70 1.20 15.77
C ASN A 351 0.49 2.06 15.33
N SER A 352 1.64 1.87 15.99
CA SER A 352 2.87 2.61 15.71
C SER A 352 4.05 1.69 15.41
N VAL A 353 4.61 1.81 14.20
CA VAL A 353 5.83 1.10 13.78
C VAL A 353 7.04 1.53 14.63
N ARG A 354 7.01 2.73 15.21
CA ARG A 354 8.07 3.22 16.11
C ARG A 354 7.98 2.62 17.51
N HIS A 355 6.96 1.82 17.81
CA HIS A 355 6.87 1.11 19.08
C HIS A 355 8.07 0.16 19.25
N PRO A 356 8.72 0.09 20.43
CA PRO A 356 9.93 -0.71 20.62
C PRO A 356 9.77 -2.20 20.28
N ALA A 357 8.59 -2.79 20.51
CA ALA A 357 8.34 -4.19 20.17
C ALA A 357 8.45 -4.44 18.65
N VAL A 358 7.87 -3.54 17.84
CA VAL A 358 7.88 -3.64 16.38
C VAL A 358 9.28 -3.40 15.84
N LEU A 359 9.96 -2.35 16.31
CA LEU A 359 11.35 -2.06 15.90
C LEU A 359 12.32 -3.19 16.27
N ARG A 360 12.13 -3.86 17.41
CA ARG A 360 12.93 -5.03 17.80
C ARG A 360 12.75 -6.20 16.83
N LEU A 361 11.52 -6.47 16.40
CA LEU A 361 11.26 -7.52 15.40
C LEU A 361 11.85 -7.16 14.04
N ILE A 362 11.70 -5.91 13.60
CA ILE A 362 12.32 -5.43 12.36
C ILE A 362 13.85 -5.59 12.42
N ALA A 363 14.47 -5.19 13.54
CA ALA A 363 15.90 -5.33 13.73
C ALA A 363 16.35 -6.80 13.76
N ALA A 364 15.59 -7.69 14.42
CA ALA A 364 15.89 -9.11 14.49
C ALA A 364 15.85 -9.77 13.09
N VAL A 365 14.79 -9.52 12.32
CA VAL A 365 14.65 -10.02 10.94
C VAL A 365 15.77 -9.49 10.05
N THR A 366 16.11 -8.21 10.19
CA THR A 366 17.16 -7.60 9.38
C THR A 366 18.55 -8.14 9.72
N ALA A 367 18.86 -8.28 11.01
CA ALA A 367 20.12 -8.87 11.47
C ALA A 367 20.24 -10.34 11.07
N PHE A 368 19.13 -11.09 11.13
CA PHE A 368 19.07 -12.46 10.63
C PHE A 368 19.38 -12.52 9.12
N GLY A 369 18.67 -11.73 8.31
CA GLY A 369 18.88 -11.72 6.86
C GLY A 369 20.30 -11.29 6.48
N GLN A 370 20.90 -10.34 7.19
CA GLN A 370 22.32 -9.99 7.00
C GLN A 370 23.26 -11.16 7.29
N ARG A 371 23.04 -11.90 8.39
CA ARG A 371 23.87 -13.05 8.77
C ARG A 371 23.75 -14.20 7.77
N GLU A 372 22.53 -14.53 7.35
CA GLU A 372 22.25 -15.62 6.41
C GLU A 372 22.36 -15.20 4.93
N LYS A 373 22.72 -13.93 4.67
CA LYS A 373 22.80 -13.32 3.33
C LYS A 373 21.47 -13.38 2.54
N ILE A 374 20.35 -13.35 3.25
CA ILE A 374 19.01 -13.22 2.68
C ILE A 374 18.68 -11.73 2.56
N PRO A 375 18.37 -11.20 1.36
CA PRO A 375 17.99 -9.80 1.19
C PRO A 375 16.73 -9.46 2.00
N VAL A 376 16.79 -8.39 2.78
CA VAL A 376 15.65 -7.87 3.57
C VAL A 376 15.32 -6.46 3.10
N SER A 377 14.05 -6.24 2.80
CA SER A 377 13.48 -4.93 2.43
C SER A 377 12.29 -4.58 3.33
N LEU A 378 11.78 -3.36 3.24
CA LEU A 378 10.52 -2.95 3.86
C LEU A 378 9.63 -2.27 2.81
N CYS A 379 8.38 -2.72 2.68
CA CYS A 379 7.40 -2.17 1.74
C CYS A 379 6.15 -1.57 2.40
N GLY A 380 6.07 -1.61 3.73
CA GLY A 380 5.02 -0.91 4.47
C GLY A 380 5.23 0.62 4.51
N ASP A 381 4.18 1.35 4.89
CA ASP A 381 4.14 2.82 4.77
C ASP A 381 5.22 3.53 5.60
N ALA A 382 5.74 2.87 6.63
CA ALA A 382 6.82 3.38 7.47
C ALA A 382 8.10 3.73 6.70
N GLY A 383 8.36 3.08 5.56
CA GLY A 383 9.52 3.41 4.72
C GLY A 383 9.43 4.79 4.09
N GLY A 384 8.21 5.30 3.88
CA GLY A 384 7.93 6.61 3.31
C GLY A 384 7.70 7.72 4.34
N ASP A 385 7.73 7.39 5.64
CA ASP A 385 7.56 8.33 6.74
C ASP A 385 8.93 8.87 7.22
N PRO A 386 9.25 10.16 6.99
CA PRO A 386 10.49 10.77 7.46
C PRO A 386 10.77 10.59 8.96
N ALA A 387 9.73 10.52 9.80
CA ALA A 387 9.90 10.33 11.23
C ALA A 387 10.29 8.90 11.62
N SER A 388 10.00 7.92 10.76
CA SER A 388 10.28 6.50 11.00
C SER A 388 11.62 6.05 10.40
N ILE A 389 12.05 6.68 9.30
CA ILE A 389 13.29 6.34 8.57
C ILE A 389 14.53 6.22 9.49
N PRO A 390 14.83 7.15 10.41
CA PRO A 390 16.01 7.03 11.27
C PRO A 390 16.02 5.74 12.10
N SER A 391 14.87 5.36 12.64
CA SER A 391 14.71 4.13 13.44
C SER A 391 14.81 2.87 12.57
N LEU A 392 14.26 2.90 11.35
CA LEU A 392 14.36 1.79 10.41
C LEU A 392 15.81 1.56 9.95
N LEU A 393 16.55 2.64 9.63
CA LEU A 393 17.96 2.54 9.29
C LEU A 393 18.81 2.08 10.48
N LYS A 394 18.49 2.52 11.71
CA LYS A 394 19.14 2.02 12.92
C LYS A 394 18.84 0.53 13.17
N ALA A 395 17.67 0.05 12.76
CA ALA A 395 17.32 -1.38 12.78
C ALA A 395 18.05 -2.20 11.68
N GLY A 396 18.86 -1.55 10.84
CA GLY A 396 19.72 -2.20 9.85
C GLY A 396 19.14 -2.25 8.43
N LEU A 397 17.93 -1.73 8.21
CA LEU A 397 17.32 -1.75 6.87
C LEU A 397 18.11 -0.87 5.91
N ARG A 398 18.34 -1.36 4.70
CA ARG A 398 19.03 -0.63 3.60
C ARG A 398 18.28 -0.73 2.28
N ASP A 399 17.04 -1.21 2.32
CA ASP A 399 16.19 -1.39 1.16
C ASP A 399 14.75 -1.06 1.56
N LEU A 400 14.25 0.07 1.07
CA LEU A 400 12.93 0.59 1.39
C LEU A 400 12.13 0.77 0.09
N SER A 401 10.86 0.45 0.15
CA SER A 401 9.90 0.64 -0.94
C SER A 401 8.74 1.50 -0.46
N VAL A 402 8.47 2.59 -1.18
CA VAL A 402 7.60 3.69 -0.71
C VAL A 402 6.61 4.12 -1.80
N ALA A 403 5.54 4.83 -1.42
CA ALA A 403 4.66 5.42 -2.43
C ALA A 403 5.45 6.43 -3.30
N PRO A 404 5.19 6.55 -4.61
CA PRO A 404 5.93 7.45 -5.50
C PRO A 404 5.98 8.90 -5.00
N ALA A 405 4.86 9.41 -4.49
CA ALA A 405 4.76 10.75 -3.93
C ALA A 405 5.65 10.98 -2.68
N GLN A 406 6.06 9.92 -1.98
CA GLN A 406 6.90 10.00 -0.78
C GLN A 406 8.39 9.81 -1.08
N LEU A 407 8.76 9.39 -2.29
CA LEU A 407 10.13 9.03 -2.65
C LEU A 407 11.13 10.16 -2.41
N ALA A 408 10.81 11.39 -2.85
CA ALA A 408 11.67 12.55 -2.67
C ALA A 408 11.92 12.86 -1.17
N MET A 409 10.84 12.88 -0.38
CA MET A 409 10.91 13.16 1.06
C MET A 409 11.66 12.06 1.82
N ALA A 410 11.46 10.80 1.44
CA ALA A 410 12.18 9.68 2.03
C ALA A 410 13.69 9.78 1.74
N LYS A 411 14.09 10.05 0.49
CA LYS A 411 15.50 10.26 0.13
C LYS A 411 16.13 11.43 0.88
N ALA A 412 15.40 12.54 1.03
CA ALA A 412 15.87 13.70 1.81
C ALA A 412 16.07 13.33 3.28
N ALA A 413 15.11 12.62 3.89
CA ALA A 413 15.20 12.17 5.27
C ALA A 413 16.39 11.22 5.49
N ILE A 414 16.65 10.29 4.55
CA ILE A 414 17.81 9.40 4.59
C ILE A 414 19.11 10.18 4.62
N ALA A 415 19.23 11.23 3.80
CA ALA A 415 20.44 12.06 3.71
C ALA A 415 20.78 12.80 5.02
N ASP A 416 19.80 13.00 5.90
CA ASP A 416 20.00 13.64 7.21
C ASP A 416 20.37 12.62 8.32
N VAL A 417 20.29 11.32 8.05
CA VAL A 417 20.58 10.26 9.02
C VAL A 417 22.08 9.96 9.09
N SER A 418 22.63 9.78 10.30
CA SER A 418 24.07 9.57 10.54
C SER A 418 24.51 8.10 10.72
N VAL A 419 23.66 7.11 10.40
CA VAL A 419 23.96 5.66 10.52
C VAL A 419 24.24 4.97 9.19
#